data_AF-A0A941HR14-F1
#
_entry.id   AF-A0A941HR14-F1
#
_cell.length_a   1.000
_cell.length_b   1.000
_cell.length_c   1.000
_cell.angle_alpha   90.00
_cell.angle_beta   90.00
_cell.angle_gamma   90.00
#
_symmetry.space_group_name_H-M   'P 1'
#
loop_
_entity.id
_entity.type
_entity.pdbx_description
1 polymer ?
#
loop_
_entity_poly.entity_id
_entity_poly.type
_entity_poly.pdbx_seq_one_letter_code
_entity_poly.pdbx_strand_id
1 'polypeptide(L)'
;MKESDLYPAVKAYFEAQGFLVRAEVRDIDAVAQKEDLLVGIELKRGLTLELVTQGALRQKTCDLVYLAVPKPKRVVRDRAMGNLLYLLRRLELGLLYVDVEKETVLEVLLPSFYDLNAGRRAKVKEKARILKEVSRRSFDGNQGGSRGKKLLTAYREDALRTVALLQLVDTVAPKDLKVRGIKPTLLRDNHYQWFAKVGHGKYALNPKVRPEAEYTALIAHFTQEYEGKMDKESVES
;
A
#
# COMPACT_ATOMS: atom_id res chain seq x y z
N MET A 1 -14.30 -0.20 -34.51
CA MET A 1 -12.93 0.33 -34.53
C MET A 1 -11.94 -0.82 -34.37
N LYS A 2 -11.04 -0.94 -35.33
CA LYS A 2 -9.91 -1.87 -35.37
C LYS A 2 -8.67 -1.22 -34.76
N GLU A 3 -7.66 -2.02 -34.43
CA GLU A 3 -6.38 -1.52 -33.91
C GLU A 3 -5.63 -0.69 -34.97
N SER A 4 -5.74 -1.11 -36.23
CA SER A 4 -5.21 -0.38 -37.38
C SER A 4 -5.82 1.01 -37.60
N ASP A 5 -7.01 1.29 -37.06
CA ASP A 5 -7.63 2.63 -37.13
C ASP A 5 -6.83 3.67 -36.30
N LEU A 6 -5.97 3.22 -35.37
CA LEU A 6 -5.11 4.11 -34.57
C LEU A 6 -3.85 4.57 -35.33
N TYR A 7 -3.41 3.76 -36.30
CA TYR A 7 -2.13 3.94 -36.96
C TYR A 7 -1.99 5.28 -37.70
N PRO A 8 -2.99 5.78 -38.48
CA PRO A 8 -2.83 7.03 -39.23
C PRO A 8 -2.49 8.23 -38.35
N ALA A 9 -3.19 8.38 -37.22
CA ALA A 9 -2.95 9.48 -36.28
C ALA A 9 -1.59 9.36 -35.58
N VAL A 10 -1.19 8.14 -35.18
CA VAL A 10 0.12 7.88 -34.58
C VAL A 10 1.24 8.17 -35.58
N LYS A 11 1.09 7.73 -36.83
CA LYS A 11 2.04 8.00 -37.90
C LYS A 11 2.21 9.50 -38.13
N ALA A 12 1.11 10.24 -38.33
CA ALA A 12 1.15 11.68 -38.52
C ALA A 12 1.81 12.41 -37.34
N TYR A 13 1.53 11.98 -36.11
CA TYR A 13 2.11 12.57 -34.90
C TYR A 13 3.64 12.45 -34.84
N PHE A 14 4.21 11.29 -35.18
CA PHE A 14 5.67 11.10 -35.20
C PHE A 14 6.32 11.70 -36.45
N GLU A 15 5.68 11.61 -37.63
CA GLU A 15 6.20 12.23 -38.87
C GLU A 15 6.29 13.76 -38.74
N ALA A 16 5.33 14.41 -38.07
CA ALA A 16 5.38 15.84 -37.76
C ALA A 16 6.60 16.24 -36.89
N GLN A 17 7.19 15.29 -36.17
CA GLN A 17 8.40 15.48 -35.36
C GLN A 17 9.69 15.09 -36.10
N GLY A 18 9.57 14.74 -37.38
CA GLY A 18 10.68 14.36 -38.26
C GLY A 18 11.11 12.91 -38.14
N PHE A 19 10.25 12.01 -37.63
CA PHE A 19 10.52 10.57 -37.65
C PHE A 19 10.07 9.95 -38.98
N LEU A 20 10.80 8.94 -39.45
CA LEU A 20 10.33 7.99 -40.45
C LEU A 20 9.51 6.90 -39.75
N VAL A 21 8.24 6.73 -40.13
CA VAL A 21 7.35 5.75 -39.50
C VAL A 21 7.03 4.60 -40.46
N ARG A 22 7.15 3.36 -39.96
CA ARG A 22 6.79 2.12 -40.67
C ARG A 22 5.85 1.29 -39.80
N ALA A 23 4.85 0.64 -40.43
CA ALA A 23 3.95 -0.31 -39.77
C ALA A 23 4.50 -1.74 -39.81
N GLU A 24 4.06 -2.58 -38.87
CA GLU A 24 4.26 -4.03 -38.86
C GLU A 24 5.73 -4.47 -39.03
N VAL A 25 6.63 -3.87 -38.24
CA VAL A 25 8.06 -4.18 -38.28
C VAL A 25 8.40 -5.15 -37.14
N ARG A 26 8.75 -6.40 -37.47
CA ARG A 26 9.16 -7.43 -36.49
C ARG A 26 8.18 -7.57 -35.31
N ASP A 27 6.88 -7.66 -35.64
CA ASP A 27 5.77 -7.78 -34.68
C ASP A 27 5.59 -6.54 -33.77
N ILE A 28 6.14 -5.38 -34.16
CA ILE A 28 5.80 -4.08 -33.57
C ILE A 28 4.81 -3.39 -34.50
N ASP A 29 3.67 -2.97 -33.96
CA ASP A 29 2.60 -2.37 -34.75
C ASP A 29 3.06 -1.12 -35.53
N ALA A 30 3.84 -0.24 -34.88
CA ALA A 30 4.49 0.88 -35.53
C ALA A 30 5.90 1.13 -34.96
N VAL A 31 6.83 1.46 -35.83
CA VAL A 31 8.19 1.86 -35.48
C VAL A 31 8.46 3.23 -36.07
N ALA A 32 8.89 4.17 -35.23
CA ALA A 32 9.32 5.50 -35.63
C ALA A 32 10.84 5.63 -35.43
N GLN A 33 11.57 5.98 -36.48
CA GLN A 33 13.01 6.13 -36.46
C GLN A 33 13.42 7.56 -36.79
N LYS A 34 14.35 8.12 -36.02
CA LYS A 34 14.98 9.41 -36.32
C LYS A 34 16.45 9.34 -35.93
N GLU A 35 17.34 9.49 -36.90
CA GLU A 35 18.78 9.25 -36.70
C GLU A 35 18.99 7.85 -36.09
N ASP A 36 19.69 7.77 -34.95
CA ASP A 36 19.94 6.53 -34.22
C ASP A 36 18.84 6.20 -33.20
N LEU A 37 17.82 7.04 -33.05
CA LEU A 37 16.72 6.83 -32.11
C LEU A 37 15.63 5.94 -32.72
N LEU A 38 15.33 4.83 -32.06
CA LEU A 38 14.29 3.88 -32.41
C LEU A 38 13.16 3.90 -31.38
N VAL A 39 11.95 4.26 -31.83
CA VAL A 39 10.75 4.31 -31.01
C VAL A 39 9.79 3.19 -31.41
N GLY A 40 9.51 2.27 -30.49
CA GLY A 40 8.51 1.22 -30.67
C GLY A 40 7.14 1.69 -30.18
N ILE A 41 6.08 1.50 -30.96
CA ILE A 41 4.71 1.86 -30.59
C ILE A 41 3.79 0.65 -30.75
N GLU A 42 3.18 0.23 -29.64
CA GLU A 42 2.18 -0.86 -29.61
C GLU A 42 0.77 -0.26 -29.60
N LEU A 43 -0.10 -0.72 -30.50
CA LEU A 43 -1.44 -0.20 -30.75
C LEU A 43 -2.49 -1.17 -30.22
N LYS A 44 -3.32 -0.75 -29.25
CA LYS A 44 -4.42 -1.59 -28.75
C LYS A 44 -5.70 -0.82 -28.54
N ARG A 45 -6.84 -1.50 -28.59
CA ARG A 45 -8.17 -0.90 -28.31
C ARG A 45 -8.36 -0.45 -26.86
N GLY A 46 -7.46 -0.83 -25.96
CA GLY A 46 -7.50 -0.45 -24.56
C GLY A 46 -6.22 -0.80 -23.84
N LEU A 47 -6.03 -0.19 -22.67
CA LEU A 47 -4.83 -0.37 -21.87
C LEU A 47 -4.97 -1.64 -21.03
N THR A 48 -4.43 -2.75 -21.53
CA THR A 48 -4.47 -4.09 -20.91
C THR A 48 -3.11 -4.49 -20.36
N LEU A 49 -3.06 -5.50 -19.49
CA LEU A 49 -1.79 -6.07 -19.01
C LEU A 49 -0.94 -6.66 -20.15
N GLU A 50 -1.60 -7.22 -21.15
CA GLU A 50 -0.95 -7.73 -22.37
C GLU A 50 -0.18 -6.61 -23.09
N LEU A 51 -0.84 -5.47 -23.35
CA LEU A 51 -0.21 -4.31 -23.98
C LEU A 51 0.99 -3.79 -23.17
N VAL A 52 0.84 -3.71 -21.85
CA VAL A 52 1.94 -3.31 -20.95
C VAL A 52 3.11 -4.29 -21.03
N THR A 53 2.83 -5.59 -21.13
CA THR A 53 3.85 -6.64 -21.23
C THR A 53 4.57 -6.56 -22.58
N GLN A 54 3.83 -6.36 -23.68
CA GLN A 54 4.40 -6.15 -25.01
C GLN A 54 5.32 -4.94 -25.01
N GLY A 55 4.86 -3.78 -24.52
CA GLY A 55 5.68 -2.58 -24.42
C GLY A 55 6.96 -2.80 -23.62
N ALA A 56 6.88 -3.44 -22.45
CA ALA A 56 8.07 -3.75 -21.66
C ALA A 56 9.06 -4.68 -22.39
N LEU A 57 8.57 -5.62 -23.21
CA LEU A 57 9.43 -6.47 -24.03
C LEU A 57 10.11 -5.68 -25.16
N ARG A 58 9.45 -4.68 -25.74
CA ARG A 58 10.03 -3.84 -26.81
C ARG A 58 11.19 -2.96 -26.35
N GLN A 59 11.30 -2.67 -25.05
CA GLN A 59 12.45 -1.95 -24.49
C GLN A 59 13.77 -2.71 -24.64
N LYS A 60 13.74 -4.01 -24.95
CA LYS A 60 14.95 -4.78 -25.27
C LYS A 60 15.57 -4.40 -26.62
N THR A 61 14.78 -3.79 -27.52
CA THR A 61 15.16 -3.53 -28.91
C THR A 61 14.91 -2.10 -29.35
N CYS A 62 14.20 -1.28 -28.58
CA CYS A 62 13.88 0.12 -28.89
C CYS A 62 14.35 1.02 -27.74
N ASP A 63 14.78 2.24 -28.07
CA ASP A 63 15.25 3.23 -27.09
C ASP A 63 14.09 3.81 -26.28
N LEU A 64 12.97 4.06 -26.95
CA LEU A 64 11.73 4.55 -26.34
C LEU A 64 10.56 3.65 -26.75
N VAL A 65 9.60 3.48 -25.84
CA VAL A 65 8.41 2.68 -26.13
C VAL A 65 7.15 3.42 -25.70
N TYR A 66 6.17 3.50 -26.60
CA TYR A 66 4.85 4.04 -26.34
C TYR A 66 3.78 2.96 -26.46
N LEU A 67 2.79 3.05 -25.57
CA LEU A 67 1.52 2.33 -25.70
C LEU A 67 0.51 3.32 -26.28
N ALA A 68 -0.13 3.03 -27.40
CA ALA A 68 -1.18 3.87 -27.96
C ALA A 68 -2.54 3.19 -27.87
N VAL A 69 -3.50 3.91 -27.29
CA VAL A 69 -4.87 3.43 -27.10
C VAL A 69 -5.87 4.51 -27.47
N PRO A 70 -7.13 4.17 -27.80
CA PRO A 70 -8.17 5.15 -28.04
C PRO A 70 -8.34 6.08 -26.85
N LYS A 71 -8.51 7.36 -27.13
CA LYS A 71 -8.85 8.36 -26.12
C LYS A 71 -10.21 7.99 -25.48
N PRO A 72 -10.29 7.83 -24.16
CA PRO A 72 -11.54 7.50 -23.51
C PRO A 72 -12.52 8.68 -23.62
N LYS A 73 -13.82 8.39 -23.80
CA LYS A 73 -14.89 9.41 -23.87
C LYS A 73 -14.89 10.36 -22.68
N ARG A 74 -14.51 9.85 -21.50
CA ARG A 74 -14.30 10.62 -20.28
C ARG A 74 -12.98 10.24 -19.65
N VAL A 75 -12.08 11.19 -19.51
CA VAL A 75 -10.84 11.00 -18.75
C VAL A 75 -11.20 11.08 -17.26
N VAL A 76 -11.33 9.92 -16.62
CA VAL A 76 -11.57 9.83 -15.18
C VAL A 76 -10.22 9.80 -14.47
N ARG A 77 -9.97 10.81 -13.61
CA ARG A 77 -8.78 10.85 -12.75
C ARG A 77 -9.08 10.19 -11.41
N ASP A 78 -9.29 8.87 -11.44
CA ASP A 78 -9.49 8.09 -10.22
C ASP A 78 -8.17 7.44 -9.74
N ARG A 79 -8.26 6.73 -8.61
CA ARG A 79 -7.13 6.00 -8.04
C ARG A 79 -6.60 4.92 -8.98
N ALA A 80 -7.47 4.28 -9.78
CA ALA A 80 -7.05 3.22 -10.69
C ALA A 80 -6.17 3.77 -11.81
N MET A 81 -6.57 4.89 -12.43
CA MET A 81 -5.75 5.61 -13.41
C MET A 81 -4.44 6.09 -12.81
N GLY A 82 -4.46 6.63 -11.57
CA GLY A 82 -3.24 7.03 -10.86
C GLY A 82 -2.26 5.86 -10.64
N ASN A 83 -2.76 4.70 -10.23
CA ASN A 83 -1.95 3.48 -10.04
C ASN A 83 -1.38 2.96 -11.37
N LEU A 84 -2.16 3.03 -12.45
CA LEU A 84 -1.75 2.61 -13.78
C LEU A 84 -0.64 3.50 -14.33
N LEU A 85 -0.80 4.82 -14.26
CA LEU A 85 0.24 5.77 -14.65
C LEU A 85 1.51 5.62 -13.80
N TYR A 86 1.37 5.29 -12.50
CA TYR A 86 2.51 4.96 -11.66
C TYR A 86 3.26 3.70 -12.15
N LEU A 87 2.53 2.65 -12.57
CA LEU A 87 3.13 1.45 -13.14
C LEU A 87 3.86 1.75 -14.46
N LEU A 88 3.24 2.50 -15.36
CA LEU A 88 3.87 2.85 -16.64
C LEU A 88 5.14 3.69 -16.43
N ARG A 89 5.12 4.66 -15.50
CA ARG A 89 6.32 5.41 -15.09
C ARG A 89 7.41 4.49 -14.57
N ARG A 90 7.07 3.53 -13.70
CA ARG A 90 7.99 2.53 -13.15
C ARG A 90 8.64 1.64 -14.21
N LEU A 91 7.92 1.40 -15.29
CA LEU A 91 8.40 0.64 -16.44
C LEU A 91 9.02 1.54 -17.51
N GLU A 92 9.04 2.85 -17.32
CA GLU A 92 9.59 3.82 -18.28
C GLU A 92 8.87 3.77 -19.65
N LEU A 93 7.59 3.40 -19.63
CA LEU A 93 6.73 3.32 -20.82
C LEU A 93 5.95 4.62 -21.02
N GLY A 94 5.85 5.05 -22.27
CA GLY A 94 5.00 6.15 -22.70
C GLY A 94 3.54 5.72 -22.91
N LEU A 95 2.62 6.69 -22.85
CA LEU A 95 1.20 6.48 -23.14
C LEU A 95 0.66 7.57 -24.06
N LEU A 96 0.09 7.14 -25.18
CA LEU A 96 -0.58 7.98 -26.15
C LEU A 96 -2.09 7.69 -26.14
N TYR A 97 -2.89 8.75 -26.08
CA TYR A 97 -4.31 8.68 -26.37
C TYR A 97 -4.59 9.15 -27.78
N VAL A 98 -5.21 8.28 -28.58
CA VAL A 98 -5.51 8.53 -29.99
C VAL A 98 -6.99 8.85 -30.14
N ASP A 99 -7.30 10.05 -30.63
CA ASP A 99 -8.64 10.47 -30.99
C ASP A 99 -8.85 10.18 -32.48
N VAL A 100 -9.44 9.02 -32.78
CA VAL A 100 -9.57 8.50 -34.16
C VAL A 100 -10.48 9.39 -35.02
N GLU A 101 -11.53 9.96 -34.44
CA GLU A 101 -12.46 10.82 -35.16
C GLU A 101 -11.81 12.14 -35.61
N LYS A 102 -10.88 12.66 -34.81
CA LYS A 102 -10.16 13.90 -35.09
C LYS A 102 -8.77 13.68 -35.70
N GLU A 103 -8.35 12.41 -35.81
CA GLU A 103 -6.99 12.01 -36.17
C GLU A 103 -5.90 12.73 -35.36
N THR A 104 -6.13 12.92 -34.05
CA THR A 104 -5.16 13.58 -33.16
C THR A 104 -4.61 12.65 -32.10
N VAL A 105 -3.40 12.95 -31.63
CA VAL A 105 -2.73 12.23 -30.55
C VAL A 105 -2.51 13.17 -29.36
N LEU A 106 -2.85 12.69 -28.18
CA LEU A 106 -2.51 13.31 -26.91
C LEU A 106 -1.48 12.45 -26.19
N GLU A 107 -0.30 12.99 -25.97
CA GLU A 107 0.71 12.37 -25.12
C GLU A 107 0.34 12.54 -23.64
N VAL A 108 0.04 11.42 -22.98
CA VAL A 108 -0.37 11.39 -21.57
C VAL A 108 0.83 11.18 -20.66
N LEU A 109 1.78 10.37 -21.13
CA LEU A 109 2.98 10.03 -20.39
C LEU A 109 4.16 9.88 -21.35
N LEU A 110 5.26 10.54 -21.02
CA LEU A 110 6.55 10.38 -21.68
C LEU A 110 7.30 9.15 -21.13
N PRO A 111 7.86 8.29 -21.99
CA PRO A 111 8.84 7.29 -21.58
C PRO A 111 10.08 8.03 -21.08
N SER A 112 10.41 7.84 -19.81
CA SER A 112 11.50 8.55 -19.17
C SER A 112 12.00 7.76 -17.97
N PHE A 113 13.28 7.98 -17.63
CA PHE A 113 13.92 7.32 -16.50
C PHE A 113 13.14 7.52 -15.20
N TYR A 114 12.99 6.45 -14.42
CA TYR A 114 12.24 6.48 -13.18
C TYR A 114 13.12 6.27 -11.93
N ASP A 115 13.32 7.33 -11.14
CA ASP A 115 13.99 7.24 -9.83
C ASP A 115 13.07 6.62 -8.76
N LEU A 116 13.20 5.31 -8.59
CA LEU A 116 12.58 4.53 -7.52
C LEU A 116 12.84 5.09 -6.11
N ASN A 117 14.02 5.66 -5.89
CA ASN A 117 14.41 6.14 -4.57
C ASN A 117 13.77 7.49 -4.24
N ALA A 118 13.41 8.31 -5.23
CA ALA A 118 12.66 9.55 -4.99
C ALA A 118 11.33 9.27 -4.26
N GLY A 119 10.56 8.28 -4.72
CA GLY A 119 9.31 7.88 -4.07
C GLY A 119 9.53 7.33 -2.65
N ARG A 120 10.61 6.56 -2.44
CA ARG A 120 10.97 6.05 -1.10
C ARG A 120 11.32 7.19 -0.14
N ARG A 121 12.13 8.16 -0.58
CA ARG A 121 12.48 9.36 0.20
C ARG A 121 11.24 10.16 0.59
N ALA A 122 10.28 10.33 -0.33
CA ALA A 122 9.02 11.02 -0.06
C ALA A 122 8.13 10.31 0.98
N LYS A 123 8.30 8.99 1.19
CA LYS A 123 7.46 8.17 2.07
C LYS A 123 8.15 7.72 3.37
N VAL A 124 9.30 8.32 3.72
CA VAL A 124 10.05 7.98 4.95
C VAL A 124 9.18 8.09 6.21
N LYS A 125 8.39 9.18 6.35
CA LYS A 125 7.49 9.37 7.51
C LYS A 125 6.41 8.30 7.60
N GLU A 126 5.87 7.88 6.47
CA GLU A 126 4.84 6.84 6.42
C GLU A 126 5.43 5.46 6.74
N LYS A 127 6.62 5.16 6.20
CA LYS A 127 7.38 3.97 6.58
C LYS A 127 7.64 3.93 8.09
N ALA A 128 8.02 5.05 8.70
CA ALA A 128 8.22 5.13 10.15
C ALA A 128 6.94 4.88 10.94
N ARG A 129 5.78 5.33 10.46
CA ARG A 129 4.47 5.03 11.08
C ARG A 129 4.14 3.54 11.01
N ILE A 130 4.35 2.91 9.86
CA ILE A 130 4.15 1.47 9.68
C ILE A 130 5.06 0.69 10.62
N LEU A 131 6.35 1.05 10.71
CA LEU A 131 7.30 0.40 11.62
C LEU A 131 6.88 0.53 13.09
N LYS A 132 6.37 1.70 13.48
CA LYS A 132 5.83 1.95 14.83
C LYS A 132 4.57 1.13 15.12
N GLU A 133 3.75 0.89 14.11
CA GLU A 133 2.58 0.00 14.23
C GLU A 133 3.02 -1.45 14.42
N VAL A 134 3.97 -1.92 13.59
CA VAL A 134 4.51 -3.28 13.69
C VAL A 134 5.16 -3.51 15.06
N SER A 135 5.96 -2.57 15.56
CA SER A 135 6.62 -2.71 16.87
C SER A 135 5.66 -2.73 18.07
N ARG A 136 4.40 -2.32 17.87
CA ARG A 136 3.36 -2.33 18.91
C ARG A 136 2.54 -3.63 18.93
N ARG A 137 2.60 -4.44 17.88
CA ARG A 137 1.94 -5.75 17.84
C ARG A 137 2.91 -6.77 18.43
N SER A 138 2.78 -7.09 19.72
CA SER A 138 3.60 -8.15 20.33
C SER A 138 3.03 -9.55 20.09
N PHE A 139 1.85 -9.66 19.48
CA PHE A 139 1.21 -10.94 19.22
C PHE A 139 0.63 -11.01 17.79
N ASP A 140 1.08 -12.01 17.03
CA ASP A 140 0.58 -12.31 15.68
C ASP A 140 -0.72 -13.13 15.74
N GLY A 141 -1.76 -12.53 16.32
CA GLY A 141 -3.08 -13.17 16.47
C GLY A 141 -3.95 -13.10 15.21
N ASN A 142 -3.51 -12.39 14.16
CA ASN A 142 -4.28 -12.19 12.94
C ASN A 142 -3.62 -12.97 11.81
N GLN A 143 -4.08 -14.20 11.58
CA GLN A 143 -3.75 -14.95 10.37
C GLN A 143 -4.13 -14.09 9.15
N GLY A 144 -3.13 -13.69 8.36
CA GLY A 144 -3.32 -12.80 7.20
C GLY A 144 -4.40 -13.34 6.25
N GLY A 145 -5.27 -12.44 5.76
CA GLY A 145 -6.35 -12.80 4.83
C GLY A 145 -7.66 -13.29 5.45
N SER A 146 -7.80 -13.32 6.77
CA SER A 146 -9.04 -13.77 7.42
C SER A 146 -10.11 -12.66 7.46
N ARG A 147 -11.02 -12.66 6.47
CA ARG A 147 -12.33 -12.01 6.63
C ARG A 147 -13.13 -12.80 7.66
N GLY A 148 -13.44 -12.19 8.82
CA GLY A 148 -14.44 -12.72 9.75
C GLY A 148 -13.96 -13.14 11.15
N LYS A 149 -12.65 -13.16 11.45
CA LYS A 149 -12.18 -13.26 12.85
C LYS A 149 -12.05 -11.85 13.44
N LYS A 150 -12.51 -11.64 14.69
CA LYS A 150 -12.45 -10.35 15.39
C LYS A 150 -10.99 -9.87 15.41
N LEU A 151 -10.65 -8.89 14.58
CA LEU A 151 -9.32 -8.29 14.55
C LEU A 151 -8.90 -7.90 15.97
N LEU A 152 -7.75 -8.40 16.42
CA LEU A 152 -7.10 -7.88 17.63
C LEU A 152 -6.65 -6.45 17.32
N THR A 153 -7.44 -5.46 17.71
CA THR A 153 -7.08 -4.05 17.58
C THR A 153 -6.04 -3.70 18.65
N ALA A 154 -5.24 -2.66 18.40
CA ALA A 154 -4.27 -2.18 19.40
C ALA A 154 -4.93 -1.84 20.74
N TYR A 155 -6.16 -1.30 20.72
CA TYR A 155 -6.92 -1.04 21.95
C TYR A 155 -7.29 -2.32 22.69
N ARG A 156 -7.70 -3.38 21.98
CA ARG A 156 -8.02 -4.68 22.60
C ARG A 156 -6.77 -5.33 23.19
N GLU A 157 -5.65 -5.29 22.47
CA GLU A 157 -4.38 -5.79 23.00
C GLU A 157 -3.96 -5.04 24.26
N ASP A 158 -4.01 -3.71 24.26
CA ASP A 158 -3.73 -2.87 25.43
C ASP A 158 -4.67 -3.21 26.61
N ALA A 159 -5.94 -3.49 26.34
CA ALA A 159 -6.91 -3.88 27.36
C ALA A 159 -6.59 -5.28 27.94
N LEU A 160 -6.26 -6.26 27.09
CA LEU A 160 -5.87 -7.60 27.52
C LEU A 160 -4.55 -7.60 28.31
N ARG A 161 -3.57 -6.79 27.89
CA ARG A 161 -2.34 -6.53 28.66
C ARG A 161 -2.65 -5.94 30.04
N THR A 162 -3.61 -5.04 30.13
CA THR A 162 -4.03 -4.45 31.42
C THR A 162 -4.73 -5.50 32.28
N VAL A 163 -5.53 -6.40 31.69
CA VAL A 163 -6.12 -7.54 32.40
C VAL A 163 -5.05 -8.46 32.95
N ALA A 164 -4.04 -8.83 32.16
CA ALA A 164 -2.93 -9.68 32.58
C ALA A 164 -2.15 -9.04 33.75
N LEU A 165 -1.87 -7.74 33.69
CA LEU A 165 -1.25 -7.02 34.80
C LEU A 165 -2.09 -7.10 36.07
N LEU A 166 -3.41 -6.89 35.96
CA LEU A 166 -4.34 -6.97 37.09
C LEU A 166 -4.56 -8.39 37.65
N GLN A 167 -4.09 -9.43 36.97
CA GLN A 167 -4.05 -10.79 37.53
C GLN A 167 -2.84 -10.98 38.46
N LEU A 168 -1.79 -10.18 38.29
CA LEU A 168 -0.59 -10.19 39.13
C LEU A 168 -0.69 -9.18 40.28
N VAL A 169 -1.36 -8.06 40.05
CA VAL A 169 -1.56 -7.00 41.06
C VAL A 169 -3.03 -6.67 41.21
N ASP A 170 -3.52 -6.55 42.45
CA ASP A 170 -4.95 -6.33 42.71
C ASP A 170 -5.50 -5.01 42.14
N THR A 171 -4.64 -3.99 42.04
CA THR A 171 -5.03 -2.67 41.51
C THR A 171 -3.94 -2.04 40.66
N VAL A 172 -4.34 -1.29 39.64
CA VAL A 172 -3.46 -0.48 38.79
C VAL A 172 -3.90 0.98 38.78
N ALA A 173 -2.95 1.87 38.54
CA ALA A 173 -3.14 3.30 38.32
C ALA A 173 -2.76 3.71 36.87
N PRO A 174 -3.26 4.85 36.37
CA PRO A 174 -2.90 5.40 35.06
C PRO A 174 -1.39 5.48 34.78
N LYS A 175 -0.57 5.70 35.82
CA LYS A 175 0.89 5.74 35.72
C LYS A 175 1.49 4.37 35.37
N ASP A 176 0.91 3.27 35.87
CA ASP A 176 1.45 1.92 35.70
C ASP A 176 1.28 1.47 34.24
N LEU A 177 0.16 1.86 33.60
CA LEU A 177 -0.06 1.69 32.17
C LEU A 177 0.93 2.50 31.34
N LYS A 178 1.17 3.77 31.74
CA LYS A 178 2.05 4.68 31.00
C LYS A 178 3.49 4.14 30.92
N VAL A 179 4.01 3.60 32.03
CA VAL A 179 5.36 2.99 32.08
C VAL A 179 5.47 1.80 31.12
N ARG A 180 4.36 1.10 30.88
CA ARG A 180 4.29 -0.05 29.96
C ARG A 180 3.91 0.32 28.53
N GLY A 181 3.88 1.61 28.20
CA GLY A 181 3.54 2.10 26.86
C GLY A 181 2.05 2.03 26.51
N ILE A 182 1.19 1.66 27.46
CA ILE A 182 -0.26 1.59 27.32
C ILE A 182 -0.87 2.98 27.57
N LYS A 183 -1.86 3.36 26.77
CA LYS A 183 -2.53 4.66 26.94
C LYS A 183 -3.35 4.69 28.24
N PRO A 184 -3.11 5.63 29.17
CA PRO A 184 -3.83 5.67 30.43
C PRO A 184 -5.34 5.95 30.31
N THR A 185 -5.76 6.56 29.19
CA THR A 185 -7.19 6.81 28.93
C THR A 185 -8.00 5.52 28.82
N LEU A 186 -7.35 4.37 28.53
CA LEU A 186 -7.99 3.06 28.46
C LEU A 186 -8.81 2.71 29.69
N LEU A 187 -8.32 3.01 30.90
CA LEU A 187 -9.03 2.75 32.16
C LEU A 187 -10.29 3.60 32.31
N ARG A 188 -10.28 4.81 31.75
CA ARG A 188 -11.41 5.75 31.78
C ARG A 188 -12.42 5.44 30.67
N ASP A 189 -11.93 5.18 29.46
CA ASP A 189 -12.74 4.96 28.27
C ASP A 189 -13.43 3.58 28.35
N ASN A 190 -12.73 2.57 28.90
CA ASN A 190 -13.25 1.26 29.34
C ASN A 190 -14.31 0.62 28.40
N HIS A 191 -14.08 0.66 27.09
CA HIS A 191 -15.06 0.21 26.09
C HIS A 191 -15.59 -1.23 26.29
N TYR A 192 -14.81 -2.11 26.93
CA TYR A 192 -15.20 -3.50 27.21
C TYR A 192 -15.74 -3.73 28.63
N GLN A 193 -15.75 -2.71 29.48
CA GLN A 193 -16.23 -2.77 30.86
C GLN A 193 -15.47 -3.78 31.76
N TRP A 194 -14.24 -4.16 31.37
CA TRP A 194 -13.39 -5.11 32.12
C TRP A 194 -12.77 -4.51 33.39
N PHE A 195 -12.76 -3.18 33.53
CA PHE A 195 -12.15 -2.49 34.67
C PHE A 195 -13.19 -1.79 35.54
N ALA A 196 -12.97 -1.77 36.85
CA ALA A 196 -13.80 -1.07 37.83
C ALA A 196 -12.94 -0.09 38.63
N LYS A 197 -13.43 1.15 38.81
CA LYS A 197 -12.76 2.15 39.65
C LYS A 197 -13.04 1.85 41.12
N VAL A 198 -11.99 1.50 41.87
CA VAL A 198 -12.09 1.11 43.30
C VAL A 198 -11.58 2.19 44.26
N GLY A 199 -10.97 3.25 43.73
CA GLY A 199 -10.50 4.38 44.53
C GLY A 199 -10.01 5.54 43.67
N HIS A 200 -9.45 6.56 44.31
CA HIS A 200 -8.86 7.70 43.60
C HIS A 200 -7.68 7.25 42.74
N GLY A 201 -7.88 7.23 41.41
CA GLY A 201 -6.87 6.79 40.45
C GLY A 201 -6.53 5.30 40.49
N LYS A 202 -7.32 4.47 41.19
CA LYS A 202 -7.11 3.02 41.32
C LYS A 202 -8.21 2.23 40.63
N TYR A 203 -7.81 1.26 39.83
CA TYR A 203 -8.69 0.40 39.05
C TYR A 203 -8.37 -1.07 39.32
N ALA A 204 -9.41 -1.91 39.38
CA ALA A 204 -9.31 -3.36 39.53
C ALA A 204 -10.07 -4.06 38.40
N LEU A 205 -9.97 -5.39 38.31
CA LEU A 205 -10.83 -6.17 37.41
C LEU A 205 -12.29 -6.07 37.84
N ASN A 206 -13.18 -5.91 36.86
CA ASN A 206 -14.60 -5.97 37.11
C ASN A 206 -15.01 -7.43 37.42
N PRO A 207 -15.64 -7.71 38.57
CA PRO A 207 -16.04 -9.08 38.91
C PRO A 207 -17.15 -9.63 38.00
N LYS A 208 -17.92 -8.75 37.34
CA LYS A 208 -19.10 -9.13 36.55
C LYS A 208 -18.83 -9.37 35.06
N VAL A 209 -17.73 -8.82 34.52
CA VAL A 209 -17.44 -8.86 33.08
C VAL A 209 -15.98 -9.24 32.88
N ARG A 210 -15.73 -10.30 32.11
CA ARG A 210 -14.39 -10.80 31.80
C ARG A 210 -14.15 -10.84 30.29
N PRO A 211 -12.88 -10.86 29.84
CA PRO A 211 -12.57 -11.09 28.44
C PRO A 211 -13.15 -12.42 27.94
N GLU A 212 -13.46 -12.48 26.65
CA GLU A 212 -13.91 -13.72 26.02
C GLU A 212 -12.85 -14.84 26.15
N ALA A 213 -13.31 -16.09 26.28
CA ALA A 213 -12.44 -17.25 26.51
C ALA A 213 -11.36 -17.46 25.43
N GLU A 214 -11.61 -16.99 24.20
CA GLU A 214 -10.66 -17.00 23.09
C GLU A 214 -9.35 -16.25 23.39
N TYR A 215 -9.36 -15.30 24.33
CA TYR A 215 -8.17 -14.52 24.70
C TYR A 215 -7.37 -15.11 25.87
N THR A 216 -7.79 -16.24 26.45
CA THR A 216 -7.16 -16.81 27.66
C THR A 216 -5.68 -17.11 27.47
N ALA A 217 -5.30 -17.73 26.34
CA ALA A 217 -3.90 -18.03 26.03
C ALA A 217 -3.05 -16.75 25.85
N LEU A 218 -3.64 -15.71 25.27
CA LEU A 218 -2.97 -14.43 25.08
C LEU A 218 -2.77 -13.68 26.40
N ILE A 219 -3.78 -13.71 27.28
CA ILE A 219 -3.66 -13.15 28.63
C ILE A 219 -2.56 -13.88 29.40
N ALA A 220 -2.54 -15.21 29.40
CA ALA A 220 -1.51 -16.01 30.07
C ALA A 220 -0.10 -15.69 29.57
N HIS A 221 0.07 -15.49 28.26
CA HIS A 221 1.34 -15.06 27.68
C HIS A 221 1.80 -13.70 28.23
N PHE A 222 0.92 -12.70 28.28
CA PHE A 222 1.26 -11.40 28.87
C PHE A 222 1.55 -11.47 30.36
N THR A 223 0.83 -12.33 31.10
CA THR A 223 1.08 -12.57 32.52
C THR A 223 2.51 -13.08 32.74
N GLN A 224 2.94 -14.10 31.98
CA GLN A 224 4.32 -14.60 32.03
C GLN A 224 5.36 -13.53 31.66
N GLU A 225 5.06 -12.69 30.66
CA GLU A 225 5.95 -11.58 30.26
C GLU A 225 6.16 -10.58 31.42
N TYR A 226 5.12 -10.33 32.22
CA TYR A 226 5.20 -9.42 33.36
C TYR A 226 5.87 -10.05 34.58
N GLU A 227 5.60 -11.31 34.89
CA GLU A 227 6.28 -12.06 35.96
C GLU A 227 7.80 -12.04 35.72
N GLY A 228 8.24 -12.41 34.50
CA GLY A 228 9.67 -12.42 34.15
C GLY A 228 10.33 -11.03 34.12
N LYS A 229 9.55 -9.94 34.12
CA LYS A 229 10.07 -8.56 34.27
C LYS A 229 10.12 -8.14 35.74
N MET A 230 9.13 -8.52 36.55
CA MET A 230 9.09 -8.22 37.99
C MET A 230 10.16 -8.99 38.77
N ASP A 231 10.49 -10.22 38.35
CA ASP A 231 11.57 -11.02 38.95
C ASP A 231 12.97 -10.45 38.66
N LYS A 232 13.14 -9.69 37.57
CA LYS A 232 14.41 -9.02 37.25
C LYS A 232 14.59 -7.72 38.03
N GLU A 233 13.50 -6.99 38.26
CA GLU A 233 13.50 -5.75 39.04
C GLU A 233 13.73 -6.00 40.56
N SER A 234 13.39 -7.19 41.07
CA SER A 234 13.58 -7.56 42.49
C SER A 234 14.96 -8.15 42.82
N VAL A 235 15.72 -8.59 41.81
CA VAL A 235 17.09 -9.10 41.97
C VAL A 235 18.14 -7.98 41.85
N GLU A 236 17.78 -6.84 41.27
CA GLU A 236 18.65 -5.66 41.08
C GLU A 236 18.43 -4.54 42.12
N SER A 237 17.50 -4.74 43.08
CA SER A 237 17.16 -3.81 44.18
C SER A 237 17.71 -4.27 45.53
#